data_AF-A0AAN1VQN3-F1
#
_entry.id   AF-A0AAN1VQN3-F1
#
_cell.length_a   1.000
_cell.length_b   1.000
_cell.length_c   1.000
_cell.angle_alpha   90.00
_cell.angle_beta   90.00
_cell.angle_gamma   90.00
#
_symmetry.space_group_name_H-M   'P 1'
#
loop_
_entity.id
_entity.type
_entity.pdbx_description
1 polymer ?
#
loop_
_entity_poly.entity_id
_entity_poly.type
_entity_poly.pdbx_seq_one_letter_code
_entity_poly.pdbx_strand_id
1 'polypeptide(L)'
;MMDKQELLGKIEAEKRGREDSPGVKDGMDFCKFLIKRHLDEPEKPEIPKFVADWIRGFRILDVTDLDIIGLYFSKEIEKKCEQWITDNFNDFIKALVNGYTEKAPVWIVKAPYDRYFGGFLEKGQHAEINFSHINRDNAQKFEDKEKAEAAATLIDGTVEEWSE
;
A
#
# COMPACT_ATOMS: atom_id res chain seq x y z
N MET A 1 -20.21 1.61 7.58
CA MET A 1 -20.32 3.08 7.75
C MET A 1 -20.41 3.67 6.34
N MET A 2 -21.26 4.66 6.09
CA MET A 2 -21.41 5.24 4.76
C MET A 2 -20.26 6.20 4.47
N ASP A 3 -19.53 6.00 3.37
CA ASP A 3 -18.42 6.88 2.99
C ASP A 3 -18.88 8.14 2.24
N LYS A 4 -17.96 9.10 2.06
CA LYS A 4 -18.23 10.39 1.41
C LYS A 4 -18.78 10.22 -0.01
N GLN A 5 -18.26 9.27 -0.79
CA GLN A 5 -18.68 9.04 -2.18
C GLN A 5 -20.05 8.35 -2.23
N GLU A 6 -20.29 7.39 -1.33
CA GLU A 6 -21.59 6.73 -1.18
C GLU A 6 -22.70 7.75 -0.83
N LEU A 7 -22.41 8.67 0.10
CA LEU A 7 -23.35 9.76 0.46
C LEU A 7 -23.59 10.71 -0.72
N LEU A 8 -22.55 11.11 -1.46
CA LEU A 8 -22.70 11.92 -2.67
C LEU A 8 -23.53 11.22 -3.75
N GLY A 9 -23.36 9.90 -3.88
CA GLY A 9 -24.15 9.05 -4.78
C GLY A 9 -25.63 8.98 -4.40
N LYS A 10 -25.95 8.85 -3.11
CA LYS A 10 -27.34 8.90 -2.62
C LYS A 10 -27.98 10.25 -2.86
N ILE A 11 -27.27 11.36 -2.63
CA ILE A 11 -27.79 12.70 -2.91
C ILE A 11 -28.11 12.86 -4.41
N GLU A 12 -27.27 12.33 -5.31
CA GLU A 12 -27.57 12.34 -6.75
C GLU A 12 -28.74 11.45 -7.15
N ALA A 13 -28.88 10.29 -6.52
CA ALA A 13 -30.05 9.43 -6.73
C ALA A 13 -31.36 10.15 -6.32
N GLU A 14 -31.38 10.76 -5.14
CA GLU A 14 -32.52 11.55 -4.65
C GLU A 14 -32.80 12.78 -5.53
N LYS A 15 -31.75 13.48 -5.98
CA LYS A 15 -31.89 14.65 -6.86
C LYS A 15 -32.55 14.31 -8.19
N ARG A 16 -32.20 13.17 -8.78
CA ARG A 16 -32.84 12.66 -10.01
C ARG A 16 -34.32 12.35 -9.83
N GLY A 17 -34.75 11.95 -8.63
CA GLY A 17 -36.16 11.68 -8.31
C GLY A 17 -37.02 12.93 -8.03
N ARG A 18 -36.44 14.13 -8.07
CA ARG A 18 -37.12 15.40 -7.69
C ARG A 18 -37.06 16.43 -8.81
N GLU A 19 -37.28 15.98 -10.05
CA GLU A 19 -37.09 16.82 -11.24
C GLU A 19 -37.96 18.08 -11.27
N ASP A 20 -39.13 18.00 -10.66
CA ASP A 20 -40.22 18.97 -10.59
C ASP A 20 -40.05 20.05 -9.49
N SER A 21 -39.00 19.95 -8.65
CA SER A 21 -38.78 20.88 -7.53
C SER A 21 -37.40 21.56 -7.59
N PRO A 22 -37.29 22.72 -8.27
CA PRO A 22 -36.02 23.45 -8.43
C PRO A 22 -35.34 23.79 -7.09
N GLY A 23 -36.11 24.24 -6.08
CA GLY A 23 -35.55 24.57 -4.77
C GLY A 23 -34.97 23.36 -4.02
N VAL A 24 -35.50 22.16 -4.26
CA VAL A 24 -34.94 20.91 -3.70
C VAL A 24 -33.63 20.56 -4.38
N LYS A 25 -33.51 20.76 -5.70
CA LYS A 25 -32.25 20.57 -6.44
C LYS A 25 -31.15 21.51 -5.95
N ASP A 26 -31.47 22.79 -5.76
CA ASP A 26 -30.52 23.78 -5.26
C ASP A 26 -30.04 23.44 -3.85
N GLY A 27 -30.96 23.02 -2.97
CA GLY A 27 -30.62 22.56 -1.63
C GLY A 27 -29.72 21.31 -1.64
N MET A 28 -30.00 20.35 -2.52
CA MET A 28 -29.15 19.16 -2.68
C MET A 28 -27.77 19.51 -3.23
N ASP A 29 -27.66 20.42 -4.19
CA ASP A 29 -26.36 20.89 -4.71
C ASP A 29 -25.54 21.60 -3.63
N PHE A 30 -26.18 22.39 -2.77
CA PHE A 30 -25.54 22.99 -1.61
C PHE A 30 -25.04 21.93 -0.61
N CYS A 31 -25.83 20.89 -0.31
CA CYS A 31 -25.39 19.77 0.52
C CYS A 31 -24.17 19.05 -0.10
N LYS A 32 -24.16 18.81 -1.42
CA LYS A 32 -22.99 18.23 -2.11
C LYS A 32 -21.77 19.13 -2.00
N PHE A 33 -21.95 20.44 -2.12
CA PHE A 33 -20.86 21.41 -1.94
C PHE A 33 -20.28 21.34 -0.53
N LEU A 34 -21.12 21.33 0.51
CA LEU A 34 -20.67 21.23 1.90
C LEU A 34 -19.93 19.92 2.17
N ILE A 35 -20.46 18.79 1.71
CA ILE A 35 -19.80 17.48 1.85
C ILE A 35 -18.45 17.48 1.17
N LYS A 36 -18.35 17.97 -0.07
CA LYS A 36 -17.07 18.05 -0.79
C LYS A 36 -16.04 18.89 -0.03
N ARG A 37 -16.48 20.00 0.57
CA ARG A 37 -15.63 21.02 1.21
C ARG A 37 -15.25 20.70 2.66
N HIS A 38 -16.09 19.99 3.40
CA HIS A 38 -15.97 19.88 4.85
C HIS A 38 -15.99 18.46 5.39
N LEU A 39 -16.37 17.46 4.58
CA LEU A 39 -16.26 16.06 4.99
C LEU A 39 -14.94 15.51 4.47
N ASP A 40 -14.03 15.19 5.37
CA ASP A 40 -12.77 14.55 5.00
C ASP A 40 -13.02 13.10 4.59
N GLU A 41 -12.27 12.63 3.59
CA GLU A 41 -12.29 11.20 3.29
C GLU A 41 -11.56 10.47 4.41
N PRO A 42 -12.06 9.27 4.80
CA PRO A 42 -11.37 8.49 5.81
C PRO A 42 -9.95 8.19 5.33
N GLU A 43 -8.98 8.37 6.23
CA GLU A 43 -7.58 8.12 5.94
C GLU A 43 -7.38 6.65 5.53
N LYS A 44 -6.80 6.46 4.33
CA LYS A 44 -6.42 5.15 3.80
C LYS A 44 -4.92 4.99 3.98
N PRO A 45 -4.47 4.13 4.90
CA PRO A 45 -3.05 3.90 5.09
C PRO A 45 -2.44 3.24 3.87
N GLU A 46 -1.16 3.51 3.64
CA GLU A 46 -0.34 2.81 2.67
C GLU A 46 0.24 1.55 3.34
N ILE A 47 -0.07 0.37 2.82
CA ILE A 47 0.36 -0.91 3.40
C ILE A 47 1.26 -1.68 2.44
N PRO A 48 2.18 -2.54 2.94
CA PRO A 48 2.95 -3.41 2.07
C PRO A 48 2.07 -4.37 1.28
N LYS A 49 2.48 -4.67 0.06
CA LYS A 49 1.77 -5.56 -0.84
C LYS A 49 1.47 -6.93 -0.24
N PHE A 50 2.39 -7.50 0.54
CA PHE A 50 2.15 -8.81 1.18
C PHE A 50 1.02 -8.78 2.21
N VAL A 51 0.81 -7.65 2.89
CA VAL A 51 -0.32 -7.45 3.81
C VAL A 51 -1.62 -7.27 3.01
N ALA A 52 -1.56 -6.50 1.92
CA ALA A 52 -2.68 -6.32 1.00
C ALA A 52 -3.15 -7.65 0.38
N ASP A 53 -2.21 -8.45 -0.14
CA ASP A 53 -2.47 -9.79 -0.68
C ASP A 53 -3.08 -10.71 0.38
N TRP A 54 -2.56 -10.66 1.61
CA TRP A 54 -3.10 -11.42 2.74
C TRP A 54 -4.56 -11.03 3.04
N ILE A 55 -4.87 -9.72 3.18
CA ILE A 55 -6.25 -9.24 3.38
C ILE A 55 -7.16 -9.65 2.21
N ARG A 56 -6.71 -9.50 0.96
CA ARG A 56 -7.48 -9.90 -0.23
C ARG A 56 -7.80 -11.39 -0.24
N GLY A 57 -6.86 -12.24 0.19
CA GLY A 57 -7.05 -13.69 0.29
C GLY A 57 -8.25 -14.10 1.14
N PHE A 58 -8.49 -13.42 2.26
CA PHE A 58 -9.64 -13.70 3.13
C PHE A 58 -10.94 -13.08 2.64
N ARG A 59 -10.90 -11.92 1.99
CA ARG A 59 -12.09 -11.29 1.41
C ARG A 59 -12.73 -12.13 0.29
N ILE A 60 -11.97 -13.00 -0.37
CA ILE A 60 -12.49 -13.97 -1.35
C ILE A 60 -13.37 -15.04 -0.68
N LEU A 61 -13.18 -15.29 0.62
CA LEU A 61 -13.84 -16.34 1.37
C LEU A 61 -15.08 -15.86 2.16
N ASP A 62 -15.60 -14.65 1.88
CA ASP A 62 -16.72 -14.01 2.58
C ASP A 62 -16.49 -13.85 4.10
N VAL A 63 -15.24 -13.59 4.46
CA VAL A 63 -14.75 -13.47 5.83
C VAL A 63 -14.90 -12.01 6.29
N THR A 64 -15.40 -11.79 7.52
CA THR A 64 -15.59 -10.42 8.04
C THR A 64 -14.26 -9.81 8.51
N ASP A 65 -14.19 -8.49 8.64
CA ASP A 65 -12.99 -7.84 9.20
C ASP A 65 -12.71 -8.33 10.64
N LEU A 66 -13.74 -8.71 11.42
CA LEU A 66 -13.57 -9.30 12.75
C LEU A 66 -12.89 -10.67 12.70
N ASP A 67 -13.23 -11.50 11.70
CA ASP A 67 -12.60 -12.79 11.50
C ASP A 67 -11.13 -12.63 11.10
N ILE A 68 -10.81 -11.63 10.25
CA ILE A 68 -9.42 -11.29 9.87
C ILE A 68 -8.62 -10.86 11.10
N ILE A 69 -9.20 -10.05 11.98
CA ILE A 69 -8.60 -9.67 13.27
C ILE A 69 -8.40 -10.92 14.15
N GLY A 70 -9.38 -11.83 14.18
CA GLY A 70 -9.29 -13.10 14.91
C GLY A 70 -8.10 -13.95 14.48
N LEU A 71 -7.84 -14.04 13.17
CA LEU A 71 -6.69 -14.77 12.61
C LEU A 71 -5.33 -14.19 13.04
N TYR A 72 -5.24 -12.86 13.13
CA TYR A 72 -4.04 -12.23 13.68
C TYR A 72 -3.81 -12.63 15.15
N PHE A 73 -4.87 -12.68 15.96
CA PHE A 73 -4.77 -13.11 17.37
C PHE A 73 -4.56 -14.62 17.54
N SER A 74 -5.04 -15.45 16.60
CA SER A 74 -4.78 -16.91 16.61
C SER A 74 -3.34 -17.26 16.20
N LYS A 75 -2.58 -16.30 15.65
CA LYS A 75 -1.21 -16.48 15.13
C LYS A 75 -1.15 -17.47 13.96
N GLU A 76 -2.26 -17.68 13.27
CA GLU A 76 -2.37 -18.56 12.09
C GLU A 76 -2.09 -17.79 10.79
N ILE A 77 -1.08 -16.93 10.80
CA ILE A 77 -0.76 -16.02 9.69
C ILE A 77 0.73 -16.07 9.38
N GLU A 78 1.12 -15.64 8.18
CA GLU A 78 2.53 -15.60 7.82
C GLU A 78 3.30 -14.67 8.77
N LYS A 79 4.46 -15.12 9.26
CA LYS A 79 5.25 -14.38 10.27
C LYS A 79 5.55 -12.94 9.87
N LYS A 80 5.76 -12.67 8.58
CA LYS A 80 6.00 -11.30 8.07
C LYS A 80 4.75 -10.41 8.20
N CYS A 81 3.56 -10.95 7.94
CA CYS A 81 2.29 -10.26 8.18
C CYS A 81 2.10 -9.99 9.67
N GLU A 82 2.36 -10.99 10.51
CA GLU A 82 2.25 -10.85 11.96
C GLU A 82 3.14 -9.73 12.51
N GLN A 83 4.41 -9.73 12.10
CA GLN A 83 5.38 -8.72 12.53
C GLN A 83 4.91 -7.32 12.09
N TRP A 84 4.58 -7.15 10.82
CA TRP A 84 4.14 -5.85 10.31
C TRP A 84 2.86 -5.37 10.98
N ILE A 85 1.86 -6.24 11.17
CA ILE A 85 0.60 -5.90 11.86
C ILE A 85 0.86 -5.52 13.31
N THR A 86 1.79 -6.20 14.00
CA THR A 86 2.16 -5.87 15.38
C THR A 86 2.73 -4.46 15.47
N ASP A 87 3.63 -4.11 14.55
CA ASP A 87 4.31 -2.82 14.52
C ASP A 87 3.42 -1.68 13.98
N ASN A 88 2.39 -2.01 13.19
CA ASN A 88 1.52 -1.05 12.49
C ASN A 88 0.02 -1.28 12.75
N PHE A 89 -0.34 -1.74 13.96
CA PHE A 89 -1.69 -2.23 14.26
C PHE A 89 -2.80 -1.21 13.96
N ASN A 90 -2.58 0.07 14.24
CA ASN A 90 -3.56 1.11 13.97
C ASN A 90 -3.83 1.28 12.46
N ASP A 91 -2.78 1.23 11.64
CA ASP A 91 -2.91 1.33 10.19
C ASP A 91 -3.51 0.05 9.62
N PHE A 92 -3.22 -1.12 10.20
CA PHE A 92 -3.93 -2.35 9.86
C PHE A 92 -5.44 -2.24 10.10
N ILE A 93 -5.88 -1.73 11.25
CA ILE A 93 -7.30 -1.53 11.54
C ILE A 93 -7.94 -0.51 10.59
N LYS A 94 -7.27 0.62 10.32
CA LYS A 94 -7.74 1.60 9.32
C LYS A 94 -7.85 0.97 7.93
N ALA A 95 -6.90 0.12 7.53
CA ALA A 95 -6.90 -0.56 6.23
C ALA A 95 -8.11 -1.47 6.05
N LEU A 96 -8.52 -2.20 7.10
CA LEU A 96 -9.71 -3.03 7.08
C LEU A 96 -10.98 -2.18 6.93
N VAL A 97 -11.13 -1.15 7.77
CA VAL A 97 -12.35 -0.35 7.90
C VAL A 97 -12.55 0.66 6.75
N ASN A 98 -11.47 1.35 6.37
CA ASN A 98 -11.50 2.48 5.43
C ASN A 98 -10.97 2.10 4.03
N GLY A 99 -10.39 0.91 3.89
CA GLY A 99 -9.56 0.54 2.75
C GLY A 99 -8.13 1.07 2.87
N TYR A 100 -7.30 0.72 1.89
CA TYR A 100 -5.86 1.02 1.89
C TYR A 100 -5.35 1.34 0.48
N THR A 101 -4.14 1.87 0.42
CA THR A 101 -3.32 1.91 -0.81
C THR A 101 -2.14 0.95 -0.65
N GLU A 102 -1.60 0.44 -1.77
CA GLU A 102 -0.44 -0.47 -1.73
C GLU A 102 0.84 0.34 -1.91
N LYS A 103 1.83 0.09 -1.04
CA LYS A 103 3.19 0.63 -1.21
C LYS A 103 3.69 0.26 -2.61
N ALA A 104 4.24 1.24 -3.31
CA ALA A 104 4.93 0.99 -4.57
C ALA A 104 6.06 -0.04 -4.34
N PRO A 105 6.23 -1.02 -5.25
CA PRO A 105 7.32 -1.97 -5.12
C PRO A 105 8.66 -1.24 -5.17
N VAL A 106 9.62 -1.77 -4.42
CA VAL A 106 11.01 -1.34 -4.44
C VAL A 106 11.84 -2.55 -4.81
N TRP A 107 12.87 -2.35 -5.62
CA TRP A 107 13.70 -3.44 -6.10
C TRP A 107 15.10 -3.33 -5.49
N ILE A 108 15.68 -4.48 -5.15
CA ILE A 108 17.07 -4.62 -4.74
C ILE A 108 17.75 -5.63 -5.65
N VAL A 109 19.08 -5.58 -5.70
CA VAL A 109 19.87 -6.51 -6.50
C VAL A 109 20.66 -7.43 -5.59
N LYS A 110 20.36 -8.72 -5.65
CA LYS A 110 21.15 -9.78 -5.02
C LYS A 110 22.33 -10.12 -5.93
N ALA A 111 23.53 -10.02 -5.39
CA ALA A 111 24.78 -10.33 -6.06
C ALA A 111 25.23 -11.76 -5.72
N PRO A 112 26.20 -12.31 -6.48
CA PRO A 112 26.82 -13.59 -6.14
C PRO A 112 27.39 -13.62 -4.71
N TYR A 113 27.40 -14.81 -4.12
CA TYR A 113 27.87 -15.09 -2.76
C TYR A 113 27.01 -14.45 -1.65
N ASP A 114 25.68 -14.42 -1.84
CA ASP A 114 24.70 -13.94 -0.86
C ASP A 114 24.97 -12.52 -0.34
N ARG A 115 25.34 -11.62 -1.27
CA ARG A 115 25.54 -10.19 -1.01
C ARG A 115 24.46 -9.39 -1.70
N TYR A 116 24.29 -8.13 -1.32
CA TYR A 116 23.42 -7.21 -2.06
C TYR A 116 24.21 -6.04 -2.60
N PHE A 117 23.81 -5.55 -3.76
CA PHE A 117 24.38 -4.36 -4.36
C PHE A 117 24.13 -3.15 -3.45
N GLY A 118 25.20 -2.48 -3.04
CA GLY A 118 25.18 -1.31 -2.17
C GLY A 118 25.47 0.01 -2.88
N GLY A 119 25.53 0.01 -4.21
CA GLY A 119 25.86 1.19 -5.02
C GLY A 119 27.28 1.18 -5.58
N PHE A 120 27.64 2.27 -6.26
CA PHE A 120 29.00 2.52 -6.73
C PHE A 120 29.69 3.51 -5.78
N LEU A 121 30.92 3.19 -5.39
CA LEU A 121 31.78 4.07 -4.62
C LEU A 121 32.81 4.69 -5.54
N GLU A 122 32.91 6.01 -5.51
CA GLU A 122 33.99 6.73 -6.18
C GLU A 122 35.30 6.56 -5.40
N LYS A 123 36.35 6.11 -6.09
CA LYS A 123 37.72 6.06 -5.60
C LYS A 123 38.65 6.71 -6.61
N GLY A 124 38.89 8.00 -6.44
CA GLY A 124 39.73 8.79 -7.33
C GLY A 124 39.12 8.85 -8.73
N GLN A 125 39.82 8.31 -9.73
CA GLN A 125 39.34 8.27 -11.13
C GLN A 125 38.58 6.98 -11.49
N HIS A 126 38.33 6.11 -10.51
CA HIS A 126 37.65 4.83 -10.72
C HIS A 126 36.40 4.73 -9.85
N ALA A 127 35.43 3.94 -10.31
CA ALA A 127 34.29 3.52 -9.51
C ALA A 127 34.47 2.05 -9.12
N GLU A 128 34.23 1.73 -7.86
CA GLU A 128 34.17 0.35 -7.36
C GLU A 128 32.73 -0.01 -7.00
N ILE A 129 32.36 -1.27 -7.19
CA ILE A 129 31.07 -1.79 -6.75
C ILE A 129 31.13 -2.03 -5.25
N ASN A 130 30.19 -1.43 -4.52
CA ASN A 130 29.98 -1.71 -3.11
C ASN A 130 28.98 -2.83 -2.95
N PHE A 131 29.27 -3.75 -2.03
CA PHE A 131 28.34 -4.81 -1.66
C PHE A 131 28.01 -4.69 -0.17
N SER A 132 26.74 -4.75 0.19
CA SER A 132 26.36 -4.98 1.59
C SER A 132 26.66 -6.44 1.92
N HIS A 133 27.30 -6.66 3.07
CA HIS A 133 27.49 -8.01 3.59
C HIS A 133 26.16 -8.49 4.18
N ILE A 134 25.49 -9.39 3.46
CA ILE A 134 24.39 -10.28 3.90
C ILE A 134 23.05 -9.58 4.23
N ASN A 135 23.05 -8.29 4.61
CA ASN A 135 21.81 -7.59 4.96
C ASN A 135 21.15 -6.89 3.76
N ARG A 136 19.95 -7.36 3.39
CA ARG A 136 19.08 -6.79 2.35
C ARG A 136 18.63 -5.35 2.64
N ASP A 137 18.54 -4.97 3.91
CA ASP A 137 18.04 -3.63 4.30
C ASP A 137 19.02 -2.51 3.96
N ASN A 138 20.31 -2.88 3.83
CA ASN A 138 21.39 -1.98 3.41
C ASN A 138 21.63 -2.01 1.90
N ALA A 139 20.83 -2.76 1.14
CA ALA A 139 20.94 -2.78 -0.31
C ALA A 139 20.52 -1.43 -0.90
N GLN A 140 21.11 -1.08 -2.04
CA GLN A 140 20.62 0.00 -2.88
C GLN A 140 19.20 -0.33 -3.32
N LYS A 141 18.27 0.55 -2.97
CA LYS A 141 16.87 0.48 -3.35
C LYS A 141 16.68 1.21 -4.68
N PHE A 142 15.94 0.58 -5.58
CA PHE A 142 15.52 1.14 -6.84
C PHE A 142 14.00 1.30 -6.80
N GLU A 143 13.48 2.42 -7.29
CA GLU A 143 12.03 2.63 -7.55
C GLU A 143 11.68 2.33 -9.01
N ASP A 144 12.67 1.93 -9.80
CA ASP A 144 12.56 1.62 -11.21
C ASP A 144 13.20 0.26 -11.45
N LYS A 145 12.38 -0.71 -11.85
CA LYS A 145 12.81 -2.09 -12.09
C LYS A 145 13.86 -2.18 -13.19
N GLU A 146 13.76 -1.36 -14.25
CA GLU A 146 14.71 -1.40 -15.36
C GLU A 146 16.12 -0.97 -14.90
N LYS A 147 16.19 0.01 -13.98
CA LYS A 147 17.47 0.41 -13.37
C LYS A 147 18.05 -0.68 -12.48
N ALA A 148 17.21 -1.41 -11.73
CA ALA A 148 17.65 -2.56 -10.95
C ALA A 148 18.18 -3.68 -11.86
N GLU A 149 17.51 -3.97 -12.97
CA GLU A 149 17.91 -4.99 -13.95
C GLU A 149 19.23 -4.62 -14.66
N ALA A 150 19.41 -3.35 -14.98
CA ALA A 150 20.68 -2.85 -15.51
C ALA A 150 21.83 -3.05 -14.49
N ALA A 151 21.61 -2.72 -13.22
CA ALA A 151 22.60 -2.95 -12.16
C ALA A 151 22.88 -4.45 -11.95
N ALA A 152 21.84 -5.30 -11.98
CA ALA A 152 21.97 -6.75 -11.90
C ALA A 152 22.84 -7.31 -13.03
N THR A 153 22.65 -6.84 -14.26
CA THR A 153 23.44 -7.25 -15.42
C THR A 153 24.93 -6.92 -15.26
N LEU A 154 25.27 -5.77 -14.67
CA LEU A 154 26.67 -5.34 -14.48
C LEU A 154 27.44 -6.19 -13.47
N ILE A 155 26.75 -6.88 -12.57
CA ILE A 155 27.35 -7.57 -11.42
C ILE A 155 27.04 -9.07 -11.39
N ASP A 156 26.49 -9.61 -12.48
CA ASP A 156 25.99 -10.99 -12.59
C ASP A 156 25.02 -11.34 -11.44
N GLY A 157 24.13 -10.40 -11.10
CA GLY A 157 23.14 -10.51 -10.03
C GLY A 157 21.72 -10.80 -10.49
N THR A 158 20.79 -10.86 -9.53
CA THR A 158 19.35 -11.02 -9.76
C THR A 158 18.56 -9.93 -9.05
N VAL A 159 17.45 -9.50 -9.64
CA VAL A 159 16.55 -8.52 -9.04
C VAL A 159 15.52 -9.20 -8.14
N GLU A 160 15.31 -8.65 -6.95
CA GLU A 160 14.31 -9.10 -5.98
C GLU A 160 13.44 -7.91 -5.54
N GLU A 161 12.16 -8.16 -5.27
CA GLU A 161 11.28 -7.14 -4.67
C GLU A 161 11.62 -7.03 -3.17
N TRP A 162 11.96 -5.83 -2.73
CA TRP A 162 12.18 -5.51 -1.32
C TRP A 162 10.86 -5.05 -0.70
N SER A 163 10.56 -5.66 0.44
CA SER A 163 9.49 -5.26 1.35
C SER A 163 10.09 -4.95 2.72
N GLU A 164 9.49 -4.02 3.46
CA GLU A 164 9.80 -3.83 4.88
C GLU A 164 9.44 -5.06 5.72
#